data_AF-A0A933CNL5-F1
#
_entry.id   AF-A0A933CNL5-F1
#
_cell.length_a   1.000
_cell.length_b   1.000
_cell.length_c   1.000
_cell.angle_alpha   90.00
_cell.angle_beta   90.00
_cell.angle_gamma   90.00
#
_symmetry.space_group_name_H-M   'P 1'
#
loop_
_entity.id
_entity.type
_entity.pdbx_description
1 polymer ?
#
loop_
_entity_poly.entity_id
_entity_poly.type
_entity_poly.pdbx_seq_one_letter_code
_entity_poly.pdbx_strand_id
1 'polypeptide(L)'
;MPGFVPDLRKRPNRTPDWYLAYLINPRAVLPFSPMTSYGYLSRDEIEALAAFLSRLKKDSPAPEPISTKDIPETPPGIEGYQAGRSIFFMYCVGCHGESGSGGGPVGHLLSPEPRDFTDAIWMNKQTEAYLFSVTTDGKPDTAMPPFKDILTAKERALVIRYVQFFADPVARERMELRFVLKQ
;
A
#
# COMPACT_ATOMS: atom_id res chain seq x y z
N MET A 1 13.52 3.39 22.74
CA MET A 1 12.81 3.90 21.55
C MET A 1 12.90 2.84 20.46
N PRO A 2 11.78 2.28 19.99
CA PRO A 2 11.79 1.31 18.91
C PRO A 2 12.03 2.01 17.56
N GLY A 3 12.95 1.51 16.73
CA GLY A 3 12.81 1.64 15.27
C GLY A 3 13.76 2.54 14.46
N PHE A 4 14.99 2.84 14.88
CA PHE A 4 15.92 3.60 14.00
C PHE A 4 16.53 2.77 12.85
N VAL A 5 16.40 1.43 12.90
CA VAL A 5 16.92 0.53 11.87
C VAL A 5 15.74 -0.06 11.07
N PRO A 6 15.61 0.24 9.77
CA PRO A 6 14.52 -0.29 8.97
C PRO A 6 14.70 -1.79 8.71
N ASP A 7 13.60 -2.56 8.66
CA ASP A 7 13.62 -3.96 8.22
C ASP A 7 14.11 -4.02 6.76
N LEU A 8 15.33 -4.52 6.57
CA LEU A 8 16.00 -4.58 5.27
C LEU A 8 15.25 -5.46 4.25
N ARG A 9 14.36 -6.34 4.70
CA ARG A 9 13.58 -7.24 3.82
C ARG A 9 12.36 -6.55 3.21
N LYS A 10 11.90 -5.45 3.82
CA LYS A 10 10.65 -4.76 3.40
C LYS A 10 10.89 -3.59 2.46
N ARG A 11 12.16 -3.24 2.20
CA ARG A 11 12.56 -2.04 1.45
C ARG A 11 12.22 -2.09 -0.05
N PRO A 12 12.20 -0.91 -0.74
CA PRO A 12 12.15 -0.84 -2.19
C PRO A 12 13.33 -1.58 -2.81
N ASN A 13 13.12 -2.21 -3.98
CA ASN A 13 14.21 -2.89 -4.67
C ASN A 13 15.17 -1.84 -5.26
N ARG A 14 16.47 -1.96 -5.00
CA ARG A 14 17.51 -1.05 -5.47
C ARG A 14 18.60 -1.85 -6.20
N THR A 15 19.24 -1.22 -7.19
CA THR A 15 20.36 -1.83 -7.90
C THR A 15 21.58 -1.96 -6.99
N PRO A 16 22.52 -2.87 -7.29
CA PRO A 16 23.80 -2.95 -6.56
C PRO A 16 24.52 -1.60 -6.51
N ASP A 17 24.54 -0.86 -7.62
CA ASP A 17 25.18 0.46 -7.71
C ASP A 17 24.55 1.49 -6.77
N TRP A 18 23.22 1.44 -6.59
CA TRP A 18 22.55 2.32 -5.65
C TRP A 18 22.97 1.99 -4.21
N TYR A 19 23.04 0.71 -3.85
CA TYR A 19 23.50 0.30 -2.52
C TYR A 19 24.97 0.66 -2.30
N LEU A 20 25.83 0.49 -3.30
CA LEU A 20 27.23 0.92 -3.23
C LEU A 20 27.34 2.41 -2.93
N ALA A 21 26.67 3.26 -3.71
CA ALA A 21 26.68 4.70 -3.50
C ALA A 21 26.16 5.08 -2.10
N TYR A 22 25.08 4.43 -1.66
CA TYR A 22 24.46 4.71 -0.36
C TYR A 22 25.30 4.24 0.82
N LEU A 23 25.95 3.07 0.73
CA LEU A 23 26.84 2.56 1.79
C LEU A 23 28.11 3.40 1.92
N ILE A 24 28.65 3.91 0.81
CA ILE A 24 29.87 4.74 0.81
C ILE A 24 29.56 6.15 1.33
N ASN A 25 28.54 6.82 0.78
CA ASN A 25 28.18 8.17 1.18
C ASN A 25 26.66 8.32 1.28
N PRO A 26 26.07 7.92 2.42
CA PRO A 26 24.62 7.96 2.60
C PRO A 26 24.03 9.36 2.41
N ARG A 27 24.77 10.41 2.78
CA ARG A 27 24.32 11.81 2.69
C ARG A 27 24.46 12.40 1.29
N ALA A 28 25.28 11.83 0.42
CA ALA A 28 25.31 12.21 -1.00
C ALA A 28 24.10 11.66 -1.77
N VAL A 29 23.61 10.48 -1.39
CA VAL A 29 22.43 9.86 -2.02
C VAL A 29 21.13 10.37 -1.36
N LEU A 30 21.12 10.53 -0.04
CA LEU A 30 19.99 11.02 0.76
C LEU A 30 20.49 12.09 1.76
N PRO A 31 20.28 13.40 1.50
CA PRO A 31 20.88 14.50 2.27
C PRO A 31 20.71 14.44 3.79
N PHE A 32 19.61 13.85 4.28
CA PHE A 32 19.30 13.71 5.71
C PHE A 32 19.42 12.26 6.22
N SER A 33 20.18 11.42 5.52
CA SER A 33 20.32 10.02 5.90
C SER A 33 20.86 9.87 7.32
N PRO A 34 20.16 9.14 8.20
CA PRO A 34 20.66 8.81 9.53
C PRO A 34 21.74 7.72 9.52
N MET A 35 21.92 7.03 8.38
CA MET A 35 22.83 5.91 8.23
C MET A 35 24.29 6.38 8.24
N THR A 36 25.15 5.65 8.93
CA THR A 36 26.60 5.87 8.93
C THR A 36 27.22 5.44 7.60
N SER A 37 28.38 6.00 7.27
CA SER A 37 29.18 5.55 6.12
C SER A 37 29.91 4.25 6.44
N TYR A 38 29.98 3.35 5.45
CA TYR A 38 30.75 2.12 5.43
C TYR A 38 31.95 2.20 4.49
N GLY A 39 32.36 3.40 4.08
CA GLY A 39 33.48 3.61 3.15
C GLY A 39 34.85 3.18 3.67
N TYR A 40 34.93 2.70 4.92
CA TYR A 40 36.12 2.08 5.50
C TYR A 40 36.29 0.60 5.11
N LEU A 41 35.25 -0.03 4.58
CA LEU A 41 35.34 -1.40 4.04
C LEU A 41 36.18 -1.41 2.76
N SER A 42 36.86 -2.53 2.52
CA SER A 42 37.51 -2.75 1.22
C SER A 42 36.48 -2.80 0.09
N ARG A 43 36.95 -2.61 -1.13
CA ARG A 43 36.11 -2.64 -2.32
C ARG A 43 35.33 -3.96 -2.45
N ASP A 44 36.00 -5.08 -2.22
CA ASP A 44 35.38 -6.40 -2.33
C ASP A 44 34.31 -6.62 -1.25
N GLU A 45 34.55 -6.13 -0.03
CA GLU A 45 33.60 -6.25 1.09
C GLU A 45 32.34 -5.41 0.86
N ILE A 46 32.48 -4.17 0.37
CA ILE A 46 31.34 -3.30 0.14
C ILE A 46 30.54 -3.72 -1.11
N GLU A 47 31.20 -4.27 -2.13
CA GLU A 47 30.54 -4.91 -3.28
C GLU A 47 29.78 -6.18 -2.87
N ALA A 48 30.37 -7.02 -2.02
CA ALA A 48 29.69 -8.20 -1.48
C ALA A 48 28.47 -7.83 -0.63
N LEU A 49 28.59 -6.80 0.22
CA LEU A 49 27.48 -6.29 1.03
C LEU A 49 26.35 -5.72 0.15
N ALA A 50 26.68 -4.93 -0.88
CA ALA A 50 25.70 -4.41 -1.82
C ALA A 50 24.98 -5.53 -2.59
N ALA A 51 25.72 -6.54 -3.06
CA ALA A 51 25.15 -7.70 -3.74
C ALA A 51 24.21 -8.51 -2.84
N PHE A 52 24.57 -8.69 -1.57
CA PHE A 52 23.72 -9.33 -0.56
C PHE A 52 22.42 -8.54 -0.33
N LEU A 53 22.51 -7.21 -0.14
CA LEU A 53 21.34 -6.34 0.06
C LEU A 53 20.41 -6.31 -1.16
N SER A 54 20.95 -6.38 -2.38
CA SER A 54 20.15 -6.52 -3.61
C SER A 54 19.40 -7.85 -3.71
N ARG A 55 19.82 -8.89 -2.98
CA ARG A 55 19.16 -10.21 -2.97
C ARG A 55 18.26 -10.44 -1.77
N LEU A 56 18.39 -9.65 -0.71
CA LEU A 56 17.70 -9.86 0.57
C LEU A 56 16.16 -9.92 0.47
N LYS A 57 15.56 -9.22 -0.48
CA LYS A 57 14.11 -9.28 -0.78
C LYS A 57 13.70 -10.52 -1.57
N LYS A 58 14.61 -11.06 -2.39
CA LYS A 58 14.38 -12.27 -3.20
C LYS A 58 14.31 -13.53 -2.32
N ASP A 59 15.08 -13.52 -1.22
CA ASP A 59 15.19 -14.67 -0.30
C ASP A 59 14.31 -14.54 0.95
N SER A 60 13.55 -13.44 1.06
CA SER A 60 12.46 -13.34 2.04
C SER A 60 11.20 -13.91 1.41
N PRO A 61 10.51 -14.89 2.03
CA PRO A 61 9.22 -15.30 1.52
C PRO A 61 8.34 -14.04 1.47
N ALA A 62 7.80 -13.73 0.29
CA ALA A 62 6.71 -12.78 0.20
C ALA A 62 5.66 -13.23 1.25
N PRO A 63 5.02 -12.32 2.01
CA PRO A 63 3.86 -12.73 2.78
C PRO A 63 2.97 -13.49 1.81
N GLU A 64 2.69 -14.76 2.12
CA GLU A 64 1.91 -15.57 1.19
C GLU A 64 0.62 -14.80 0.90
N PRO A 65 0.26 -14.58 -0.38
CA PRO A 65 -0.97 -13.91 -0.69
C PRO A 65 -2.09 -14.68 0.01
N ILE A 66 -2.82 -13.97 0.89
CA ILE A 66 -3.97 -14.54 1.59
C ILE A 66 -4.81 -15.26 0.54
N SER A 67 -5.11 -16.54 0.78
CA SER A 67 -5.91 -17.31 -0.17
C SER A 67 -7.24 -16.58 -0.36
N THR A 68 -7.71 -16.45 -1.59
CA THR A 68 -9.01 -15.81 -1.85
C THR A 68 -10.16 -16.54 -1.14
N LYS A 69 -9.95 -17.80 -0.75
CA LYS A 69 -10.87 -18.59 0.07
C LYS A 69 -11.02 -18.09 1.51
N ASP A 70 -10.04 -17.33 2.01
CA ASP A 70 -10.03 -16.80 3.38
C ASP A 70 -10.61 -15.37 3.45
N ILE A 71 -10.98 -14.79 2.30
CA ILE A 71 -11.63 -13.49 2.21
C ILE A 71 -13.14 -13.71 2.37
N PRO A 72 -13.79 -13.12 3.40
CA PRO A 72 -15.23 -13.26 3.55
C PRO A 72 -15.98 -12.76 2.34
N GLU A 73 -16.95 -13.55 1.86
CA GLU A 73 -17.82 -13.15 0.74
C GLU A 73 -18.49 -11.81 1.03
N THR A 74 -18.76 -11.01 0.00
CA THR A 74 -19.49 -9.74 0.11
C THR A 74 -20.73 -9.78 -0.77
N PRO A 75 -21.78 -8.99 -0.46
CA PRO A 75 -22.94 -8.92 -1.34
C PRO A 75 -22.51 -8.57 -2.78
N PRO A 76 -23.13 -9.16 -3.80
CA PRO A 76 -22.79 -8.86 -5.18
C PRO A 76 -23.28 -7.46 -5.59
N GLY A 77 -22.67 -6.92 -6.64
CA GLY A 77 -23.11 -5.68 -7.28
C GLY A 77 -23.14 -4.47 -6.34
N ILE A 78 -24.17 -3.62 -6.52
CA ILE A 78 -24.29 -2.32 -5.85
C ILE A 78 -24.37 -2.44 -4.32
N GLU A 79 -25.00 -3.50 -3.80
CA GLU A 79 -25.11 -3.70 -2.35
C GLU A 79 -23.74 -3.93 -1.72
N GLY A 80 -22.86 -4.71 -2.38
CA GLY A 80 -21.49 -4.90 -1.93
C GLY A 80 -20.68 -3.61 -1.95
N TYR A 81 -20.86 -2.80 -3.00
CA TYR A 81 -20.21 -1.49 -3.09
C TYR A 81 -20.68 -0.58 -1.95
N GLN A 82 -21.98 -0.49 -1.68
CA GLN A 82 -22.49 0.39 -0.61
C GLN A 82 -22.14 -0.09 0.79
N ALA A 83 -22.05 -1.40 1.02
CA ALA A 83 -21.80 -1.96 2.34
C ALA A 83 -20.45 -1.57 2.95
N GLY A 84 -19.46 -1.20 2.13
CA GLY A 84 -18.15 -0.69 2.58
C GLY A 84 -18.07 0.83 2.78
N ARG A 85 -19.11 1.58 2.39
CA ARG A 85 -19.06 3.06 2.34
C ARG A 85 -18.83 3.68 3.70
N SER A 86 -19.60 3.28 4.72
CA SER A 86 -19.48 3.84 6.07
C SER A 86 -18.09 3.62 6.67
N ILE A 87 -17.52 2.43 6.45
CA ILE A 87 -16.17 2.07 6.89
C ILE A 87 -15.13 2.96 6.19
N PHE A 88 -15.24 3.14 4.88
CA PHE A 88 -14.33 4.00 4.12
C PHE A 88 -14.38 5.45 4.62
N PHE A 89 -15.58 5.98 4.87
CA PHE A 89 -15.77 7.34 5.38
C PHE A 89 -15.20 7.52 6.80
N MET A 90 -15.31 6.50 7.64
CA MET A 90 -14.82 6.54 9.01
C MET A 90 -13.29 6.41 9.11
N TYR A 91 -12.67 5.58 8.28
CA TYR A 91 -11.27 5.18 8.46
C TYR A 91 -10.33 5.58 7.33
N CYS A 92 -10.83 5.81 6.11
CA CYS A 92 -9.98 5.93 4.91
C CYS A 92 -9.95 7.34 4.31
N VAL A 93 -11.06 8.08 4.40
CA VAL A 93 -11.23 9.40 3.76
C VAL A 93 -10.17 10.42 4.16
N GLY A 94 -9.69 10.38 5.41
CA GLY A 94 -8.64 11.31 5.87
C GLY A 94 -7.41 11.34 4.95
N CYS A 95 -7.01 10.17 4.43
CA CYS A 95 -5.89 10.05 3.50
C CYS A 95 -6.35 9.94 2.04
N HIS A 96 -7.36 9.10 1.75
CA HIS A 96 -7.74 8.76 0.38
C HIS A 96 -8.76 9.72 -0.26
N GLY A 97 -9.39 10.59 0.53
CA GLY A 97 -10.44 11.52 0.07
C GLY A 97 -11.78 10.83 -0.21
N GLU A 98 -12.87 11.59 -0.19
CA GLU A 98 -14.22 11.07 -0.44
C GLU A 98 -14.39 10.52 -1.87
N SER A 99 -13.66 11.09 -2.81
CA SER A 99 -13.59 10.66 -4.22
C SER A 99 -12.72 9.42 -4.46
N GLY A 100 -11.96 8.98 -3.46
CA GLY A 100 -10.98 7.91 -3.60
C GLY A 100 -9.75 8.30 -4.43
N SER A 101 -9.58 9.57 -4.80
CA SER A 101 -8.48 10.02 -5.69
C SER A 101 -7.12 10.19 -5.00
N GLY A 102 -7.00 9.81 -3.73
CA GLY A 102 -5.78 9.97 -2.93
C GLY A 102 -5.57 11.36 -2.33
N GLY A 103 -6.47 12.30 -2.63
CA GLY A 103 -6.40 13.71 -2.21
C GLY A 103 -7.11 14.02 -0.88
N GLY A 104 -7.07 13.12 0.11
CA GLY A 104 -7.65 13.39 1.42
C GLY A 104 -6.98 14.58 2.12
N PRO A 105 -7.61 15.16 3.17
CA PRO A 105 -7.08 16.32 3.89
C PRO A 105 -5.61 16.21 4.30
N VAL A 106 -5.14 15.00 4.63
CA VAL A 106 -3.73 14.74 4.95
C VAL A 106 -2.97 13.98 3.87
N GLY A 107 -3.63 13.54 2.79
CA GLY A 107 -3.02 12.68 1.77
C GLY A 107 -1.80 13.28 1.09
N HIS A 108 -1.88 14.57 0.74
CA HIS A 108 -0.78 15.33 0.12
C HIS A 108 0.44 15.56 1.04
N LEU A 109 0.30 15.28 2.35
CA LEU A 109 1.39 15.40 3.33
C LEU A 109 2.16 14.08 3.51
N LEU A 110 1.70 12.98 2.89
CA LEU A 110 2.28 11.65 3.05
C LEU A 110 3.28 11.36 1.93
N SER A 111 4.31 10.58 2.24
CA SER A 111 5.28 10.09 1.25
C SER A 111 5.38 8.56 1.33
N PRO A 112 5.01 7.82 0.26
CA PRO A 112 4.33 8.31 -0.94
C PRO A 112 2.90 8.79 -0.65
N GLU A 113 2.36 9.62 -1.55
CA GLU A 113 0.94 9.99 -1.50
C GLU A 113 0.03 8.75 -1.65
N PRO A 114 -1.18 8.77 -1.05
CA PRO A 114 -2.16 7.72 -1.23
C PRO A 114 -2.50 7.48 -2.70
N ARG A 115 -2.74 6.22 -3.06
CA ARG A 115 -3.09 5.82 -4.43
C ARG A 115 -4.45 6.42 -4.83
N ASP A 116 -4.52 6.87 -6.07
CA ASP A 116 -5.77 7.16 -6.77
C ASP A 116 -6.51 5.86 -7.13
N PHE A 117 -7.63 5.60 -6.48
CA PHE A 117 -8.48 4.44 -6.73
C PHE A 117 -9.39 4.60 -7.95
N THR A 118 -9.46 5.79 -8.54
CA THR A 118 -10.20 6.04 -9.80
C THR A 118 -9.42 5.61 -11.04
N ASP A 119 -8.11 5.33 -10.90
CA ASP A 119 -7.29 4.73 -11.96
C ASP A 119 -7.70 3.27 -12.21
N ALA A 120 -8.60 3.08 -13.18
CA ALA A 120 -9.09 1.77 -13.58
C ALA A 120 -7.99 0.86 -14.16
N ILE A 121 -6.95 1.42 -14.80
CA ILE A 121 -5.84 0.62 -15.36
C ILE A 121 -5.05 0.01 -14.21
N TRP A 122 -4.78 0.78 -13.16
CA TRP A 122 -4.14 0.26 -11.96
C TRP A 122 -5.05 -0.72 -11.21
N MET A 123 -6.31 -0.35 -10.96
CA MET A 123 -7.24 -1.17 -10.17
C MET A 123 -7.45 -2.55 -10.80
N ASN A 124 -7.63 -2.62 -12.12
CA ASN A 124 -7.84 -3.89 -12.84
C ASN A 124 -6.62 -4.84 -12.82
N LYS A 125 -5.44 -4.35 -12.46
CA LYS A 125 -4.23 -5.18 -12.27
C LYS A 125 -4.13 -5.75 -10.86
N GLN A 126 -4.94 -5.28 -9.93
CA GLN A 126 -4.88 -5.71 -8.53
C GLN A 126 -5.76 -6.94 -8.33
N THR A 127 -5.26 -7.88 -7.54
CA THR A 127 -6.07 -9.00 -7.07
C THR A 127 -6.81 -8.61 -5.79
N GLU A 128 -7.95 -9.23 -5.54
CA GLU A 128 -8.69 -9.04 -4.28
C GLU A 128 -7.82 -9.43 -3.07
N ALA A 129 -7.05 -10.51 -3.18
CA ALA A 129 -6.07 -10.92 -2.18
C ALA A 129 -5.02 -9.84 -1.88
N TYR A 130 -4.52 -9.15 -2.90
CA TYR A 130 -3.58 -8.06 -2.71
C TYR A 130 -4.22 -6.88 -1.96
N LEU A 131 -5.39 -6.41 -2.40
CA LEU A 131 -6.10 -5.31 -1.73
C LEU A 131 -6.47 -5.67 -0.29
N PHE A 132 -6.82 -6.94 -0.05
CA PHE A 132 -7.10 -7.46 1.28
C PHE A 132 -5.87 -7.52 2.16
N SER A 133 -4.72 -7.95 1.64
CA SER A 133 -3.45 -7.93 2.38
C SER A 133 -3.03 -6.51 2.75
N VAL A 134 -3.14 -5.54 1.83
CA VAL A 134 -2.78 -4.13 2.11
C VAL A 134 -3.68 -3.53 3.17
N THR A 135 -4.99 -3.81 3.13
CA THR A 135 -5.92 -3.35 4.17
C THR A 135 -5.66 -4.04 5.51
N THR A 136 -5.30 -5.32 5.49
CA THR A 136 -5.07 -6.13 6.70
C THR A 136 -3.78 -5.74 7.41
N ASP A 137 -2.66 -5.71 6.68
CA ASP A 137 -1.32 -5.55 7.24
C ASP A 137 -0.72 -4.16 7.02
N GLY A 138 -1.45 -3.26 6.36
CA GLY A 138 -0.95 -1.96 5.95
C GLY A 138 -0.04 -2.08 4.73
N LYS A 139 0.57 -0.96 4.34
CA LYS A 139 1.56 -0.94 3.26
C LYS A 139 2.94 -0.60 3.86
N PRO A 140 3.92 -1.51 3.78
CA PRO A 140 5.27 -1.23 4.24
C PRO A 140 5.86 0.01 3.57
N ASP A 141 6.64 0.78 4.33
CA ASP A 141 7.29 2.02 3.92
C ASP A 141 6.32 3.12 3.43
N THR A 142 5.07 3.11 3.92
CA THR A 142 4.11 4.19 3.72
C THR A 142 3.37 4.52 5.02
N ALA A 143 2.55 5.57 4.99
CA ALA A 143 1.70 5.96 6.10
C ALA A 143 0.43 5.09 6.27
N MET A 144 0.22 4.07 5.44
CA MET A 144 -0.99 3.23 5.49
C MET A 144 -0.87 2.18 6.62
N PRO A 145 -1.63 2.31 7.73
CA PRO A 145 -1.53 1.40 8.86
C PRO A 145 -2.22 0.06 8.58
N PRO A 146 -1.92 -0.99 9.37
CA PRO A 146 -2.74 -2.20 9.39
C PRO A 146 -4.11 -1.91 10.00
N PHE A 147 -5.18 -2.49 9.42
CA PHE A 147 -6.53 -2.41 9.98
C PHE A 147 -7.02 -3.70 10.62
N LYS A 148 -6.20 -4.77 10.65
CA LYS A 148 -6.62 -6.07 11.20
C LYS A 148 -7.00 -6.05 12.68
N ASP A 149 -6.47 -5.10 13.43
CA ASP A 149 -6.73 -4.93 14.87
C ASP A 149 -7.92 -4.00 15.15
N ILE A 150 -8.49 -3.37 14.11
CA ILE A 150 -9.57 -2.37 14.21
C ILE A 150 -10.84 -2.86 13.50
N LEU A 151 -10.68 -3.49 12.34
CA LEU A 151 -11.76 -3.98 11.49
C LEU A 151 -11.75 -5.50 11.46
N THR A 152 -12.94 -6.11 11.49
CA THR A 152 -13.12 -7.54 11.24
C THR A 152 -12.74 -7.90 9.79
N ALA A 153 -12.47 -9.19 9.52
CA ALA A 153 -12.19 -9.64 8.16
C ALA A 153 -13.32 -9.31 7.18
N LYS A 154 -14.58 -9.38 7.64
CA LYS A 154 -15.75 -9.02 6.85
C LYS A 154 -15.77 -7.53 6.50
N GLU A 155 -15.52 -6.66 7.47
CA GLU A 155 -15.45 -5.20 7.24
C GLU A 155 -14.32 -4.83 6.29
N ARG A 156 -13.15 -5.49 6.39
CA ARG A 156 -12.05 -5.31 5.44
C ARG A 156 -12.45 -5.75 4.02
N ALA A 157 -13.16 -6.86 3.88
CA ALA A 157 -13.69 -7.29 2.58
C ALA A 157 -14.69 -6.27 2.01
N LEU A 158 -15.61 -5.75 2.84
CA LEU A 158 -16.59 -4.76 2.41
C LEU A 158 -15.94 -3.44 1.97
N VAL A 159 -14.95 -2.93 2.71
CA VAL A 159 -14.27 -1.68 2.30
C VAL A 159 -13.51 -1.85 0.99
N ILE A 160 -12.97 -3.02 0.69
CA ILE A 160 -12.31 -3.30 -0.60
C ILE A 160 -13.29 -3.24 -1.76
N ARG A 161 -14.53 -3.73 -1.57
CA ARG A 161 -15.58 -3.58 -2.59
C ARG A 161 -15.86 -2.10 -2.84
N TYR A 162 -15.93 -1.28 -1.79
CA TYR A 162 -16.09 0.17 -1.97
C TYR A 162 -14.86 0.85 -2.61
N VAL A 163 -13.65 0.34 -2.35
CA VAL A 163 -12.44 0.82 -3.05
C VAL A 163 -12.49 0.47 -4.54
N GLN A 164 -12.91 -0.74 -4.90
CA GLN A 164 -13.09 -1.15 -6.31
C GLN A 164 -14.17 -0.34 -7.03
N PHE A 165 -15.21 0.09 -6.32
CA PHE A 165 -16.29 0.92 -6.87
C PHE A 165 -15.78 2.23 -7.52
N PHE A 166 -14.71 2.84 -7.01
CA PHE A 166 -14.16 4.08 -7.58
C PHE A 166 -13.69 3.93 -9.04
N ALA A 167 -13.26 2.73 -9.42
CA ALA A 167 -12.78 2.39 -10.76
C ALA A 167 -13.85 1.74 -11.66
N ASP A 168 -15.07 1.50 -11.16
CA ASP A 168 -16.15 0.85 -11.91
C ASP A 168 -17.14 1.91 -12.45
N PRO A 169 -17.00 2.35 -13.72
CA PRO A 169 -17.85 3.39 -14.28
C PRO A 169 -19.32 2.98 -14.35
N VAL A 170 -19.60 1.68 -14.56
CA VAL A 170 -20.97 1.16 -14.63
C VAL A 170 -21.62 1.17 -13.25
N ALA A 171 -20.88 0.82 -12.21
CA ALA A 171 -21.38 0.90 -10.84
C ALA A 171 -21.65 2.33 -10.40
N ARG A 172 -20.77 3.27 -10.77
CA ARG A 172 -20.95 4.71 -10.50
C ARG A 172 -22.19 5.26 -11.18
N GLU A 173 -22.33 5.03 -12.48
CA GLU A 173 -23.51 5.45 -13.24
C GLU A 173 -24.79 4.85 -12.67
N ARG A 174 -24.81 3.54 -12.36
CA ARG A 174 -25.97 2.88 -11.75
C ARG A 174 -26.31 3.41 -10.36
N MET A 175 -25.31 3.83 -9.59
CA MET A 175 -25.54 4.42 -8.27
C MET A 175 -26.13 5.83 -8.41
N GLU A 176 -25.58 6.65 -9.31
CA GLU A 176 -26.11 7.98 -9.66
C GLU A 176 -27.54 7.89 -10.19
N LEU A 177 -27.82 6.97 -11.12
CA LEU A 177 -29.16 6.72 -11.67
C LEU A 177 -30.15 6.24 -10.60
N ARG A 178 -29.74 5.43 -9.62
CA ARG A 178 -30.62 5.03 -8.49
C ARG A 178 -30.98 6.20 -7.58
N PHE A 179 -30.12 7.21 -7.45
CA PHE A 179 -30.45 8.45 -6.74
C PHE A 179 -31.40 9.34 -7.55
N VAL A 180 -31.31 9.31 -8.88
CA VAL A 180 -32.21 10.06 -9.78
C VAL A 180 -33.60 9.41 -9.87
N LEU A 181 -33.70 8.08 -9.92
CA LEU A 181 -34.97 7.35 -10.08
C LEU A 181 -35.76 7.14 -8.78
N LYS A 182 -35.24 7.61 -7.63
CA LYS A 182 -35.91 7.55 -6.32
C LYS A 182 -36.44 8.90 -5.83
N GLN A 183 -36.39 9.94 -6.69
CA GLN A 183 -37.09 11.23 -6.50
C GLN A 183 -38.38 11.23 -7.32
#